data_AF-A0A653C038-F1
#
_entry.id   AF-A0A653C038-F1
#
_cell.length_a   1.000
_cell.length_b   1.000
_cell.length_c   1.000
_cell.angle_alpha   90.00
_cell.angle_beta   90.00
_cell.angle_gamma   90.00
#
_symmetry.space_group_name_H-M   'P 1'
#
loop_
_entity.id
_entity.type
_entity.pdbx_description
1 polymer ?
#
loop_
_entity_poly.entity_id
_entity_poly.type
_entity_poly.pdbx_seq_one_letter_code
_entity_poly.pdbx_strand_id
1 'polypeptide(L)'
;MSLVQSLVFSIFLYASETWTVKKADRARTDAFEMWTWRRMLRVPYTAHRTNVSVLDELGNPKRLSSIVSTRMLTFFGTVAAPLYAGWIRRNSCWI
;
A
#
# COMPACT_ATOMS: atom_id res chain seq x y z
N MET A 1 -1.34 12.55 -12.11
CA MET A 1 -0.10 12.41 -11.30
C MET A 1 0.45 10.98 -11.41
N SER A 2 1.01 10.60 -12.56
CA SER A 2 1.35 9.18 -12.82
C SER A 2 2.78 8.79 -12.42
N LEU A 3 3.73 9.72 -12.46
CA LEU A 3 5.16 9.39 -12.43
C LEU A 3 5.71 9.04 -11.04
N VAL A 4 5.29 9.79 -10.01
CA VAL A 4 5.62 9.48 -8.61
C VAL A 4 4.91 8.20 -8.18
N GLN A 5 3.65 8.05 -8.56
CA GLN A 5 2.87 6.86 -8.24
C GLN A 5 3.44 5.61 -8.95
N SER A 6 3.88 5.72 -10.21
CA SER A 6 4.40 4.57 -10.94
C SER A 6 5.79 4.16 -10.46
N LEU A 7 6.69 5.11 -10.20
CA LEU A 7 8.06 4.77 -9.82
C LEU A 7 8.17 4.51 -8.32
N VAL A 8 7.78 5.47 -7.49
CA VAL A 8 7.99 5.39 -6.03
C VAL A 8 7.10 4.32 -5.43
N PHE A 9 5.84 4.20 -5.87
CA PHE A 9 4.97 3.17 -5.30
C PHE A 9 5.28 1.78 -5.84
N SER A 10 5.73 1.63 -7.09
CA SER A 10 6.16 0.32 -7.60
C SER A 10 7.39 -0.21 -6.86
N ILE A 11 8.40 0.64 -6.67
CA ILE A 11 9.62 0.27 -5.92
C ILE A 11 9.28 -0.07 -4.46
N PHE A 12 8.43 0.75 -3.82
CA PHE A 12 8.01 0.50 -2.44
C PHE A 12 7.19 -0.77 -2.31
N LEU A 13 6.32 -1.05 -3.28
CA LEU A 13 5.51 -2.27 -3.31
C LEU A 13 6.40 -3.51 -3.44
N TYR A 14 7.38 -3.50 -4.34
CA TYR A 14 8.35 -4.59 -4.48
C TYR A 14 9.18 -4.80 -3.19
N ALA A 15 9.61 -3.72 -2.54
CA ALA A 15 10.31 -3.81 -1.26
C ALA A 15 9.40 -4.39 -0.14
N SER A 16 8.10 -4.09 -0.18
CA SER A 16 7.14 -4.63 0.80
C SER A 16 6.82 -6.11 0.61
N GLU A 17 7.09 -6.68 -0.57
CA GLU A 17 6.96 -8.12 -0.80
C GLU A 17 8.13 -8.91 -0.18
N THR A 18 9.32 -8.30 -0.13
CA THR A 18 10.52 -8.92 0.45
C THR A 18 10.67 -8.62 1.95
N TRP A 19 10.04 -7.56 2.45
CA TRP A 19 10.14 -7.12 3.85
C TRP A 19 8.79 -7.14 4.59
N THR A 20 8.77 -7.63 5.83
CA THR A 20 7.58 -7.56 6.69
C THR A 20 7.31 -6.13 7.16
N VAL A 21 6.33 -5.47 6.56
CA VAL A 21 5.91 -4.09 6.93
C VAL A 21 5.27 -4.09 8.32
N LYS A 22 5.93 -3.49 9.32
CA LYS A 22 5.36 -3.33 10.67
C LYS A 22 4.40 -2.14 10.72
N LYS A 23 3.59 -2.07 11.78
CA LYS A 23 2.66 -0.95 12.01
C LYS A 23 3.38 0.42 12.05
N ALA A 24 4.62 0.45 12.55
CA ALA A 24 5.46 1.65 12.55
C ALA A 24 5.87 2.09 11.13
N ASP A 25 6.11 1.14 10.23
CA ASP A 25 6.49 1.43 8.85
C ASP A 25 5.31 1.97 8.04
N ARG A 26 4.07 1.56 8.37
CA ARG A 26 2.85 2.16 7.79
C ARG A 26 2.74 3.64 8.14
N ALA A 27 2.97 4.02 9.40
CA ALA A 27 2.92 5.42 9.82
C ALA A 27 4.00 6.27 9.14
N ARG A 28 5.21 5.71 8.97
CA ARG A 28 6.29 6.35 8.19
C ARG A 28 5.91 6.51 6.72
N THR A 29 5.24 5.52 6.15
CA THR A 29 4.78 5.54 4.75
C THR A 29 3.72 6.63 4.55
N ASP A 30 2.73 6.73 5.44
CA ASP A 30 1.70 7.77 5.35
C ASP A 30 2.30 9.18 5.53
N ALA A 31 3.28 9.34 6.44
CA ALA A 31 3.99 10.61 6.61
C ALA A 31 4.86 10.97 5.39
N PHE A 32 5.52 9.99 4.78
CA PHE A 32 6.28 10.16 3.55
C PHE A 32 5.38 10.52 2.36
N GLU A 33 4.24 9.85 2.22
CA GLU A 33 3.23 10.15 1.20
C GLU A 33 2.77 11.61 1.32
N MET A 34 2.38 12.04 2.54
CA MET A 34 1.99 13.43 2.79
C MET A 34 3.10 14.45 2.53
N TRP A 35 4.35 14.12 2.90
CA TRP A 35 5.50 14.99 2.62
C TRP A 35 5.74 15.15 1.11
N THR A 36 5.64 14.05 0.37
CA THR A 36 5.81 14.04 -1.10
C THR A 36 4.74 14.89 -1.78
N TRP A 37 3.47 14.75 -1.36
CA TRP A 37 2.38 15.56 -1.90
C TRP A 37 2.55 17.06 -1.59
N ARG A 38 2.90 17.41 -0.35
CA ARG A 38 3.17 18.81 0.02
C ARG A 38 4.31 19.42 -0.79
N ARG A 39 5.37 18.64 -1.06
CA ARG A 39 6.51 19.09 -1.86
C ARG A 39 6.16 19.23 -3.34
N MET A 40 5.32 18.35 -3.87
CA MET A 40 4.85 18.41 -5.26
C MET A 40 3.88 19.58 -5.51
N LEU A 41 2.96 19.82 -4.58
CA LEU A 41 2.03 20.97 -4.59
C LEU A 41 2.71 22.30 -4.19
N ARG A 42 3.98 22.27 -3.81
CA ARG A 42 4.75 23.44 -3.32
C ARG A 42 4.01 24.22 -2.22
N VAL A 43 3.30 23.52 -1.34
CA VAL A 43 2.50 24.15 -0.29
C VAL A 43 3.44 24.79 0.73
N PRO A 44 3.36 26.12 0.95
CA PRO A 44 4.18 26.77 1.95
C PRO A 44 3.76 26.30 3.35
N TYR A 45 4.73 26.08 4.23
CA TYR A 45 4.50 25.65 5.62
C TYR A 45 3.54 26.58 6.37
N THR A 46 3.54 27.87 6.03
CA THR A 46 2.69 28.90 6.63
C THR A 46 1.20 28.74 6.36
N ALA A 47 0.81 28.00 5.31
CA ALA A 47 -0.61 27.82 4.98
C ALA A 47 -1.34 26.87 5.94
N HIS A 48 -0.62 26.19 6.86
CA HIS A 48 -1.14 25.27 7.88
C HIS A 48 -2.30 24.38 7.39
N ARG A 49 -2.19 23.89 6.15
CA ARG A 49 -3.23 23.09 5.50
C ARG A 49 -3.38 21.74 6.19
N THR A 50 -4.62 21.32 6.37
CA THR A 50 -4.94 19.99 6.91
C THR A 50 -4.59 18.91 5.88
N ASN A 51 -4.16 17.74 6.34
CA ASN A 51 -3.81 16.62 5.44
C ASN A 51 -5.00 16.20 4.56
N VAL A 52 -6.23 16.36 5.07
CA VAL A 52 -7.47 16.05 4.36
C VAL A 52 -7.68 17.00 3.18
N SER A 53 -7.47 18.30 3.35
CA SER A 53 -7.60 19.29 2.27
C SER A 53 -6.57 19.05 1.16
N VAL A 54 -5.35 18.64 1.51
CA VAL A 54 -4.30 18.30 0.53
C VAL A 54 -4.66 17.05 -0.28
N LEU A 55 -5.32 16.07 0.36
CA LEU A 55 -5.79 14.85 -0.30
C LEU A 55 -7.00 15.12 -1.22
N ASP A 56 -7.90 16.00 -0.81
CA ASP A 56 -9.09 16.39 -1.56
C ASP A 56 -8.72 17.12 -2.86
N GLU A 57 -7.75 18.04 -2.78
CA GLU A 57 -7.19 18.75 -3.94
C GLU A 57 -6.46 17.80 -4.92
N LEU A 58 -5.95 16.67 -4.43
CA LEU A 58 -5.32 15.64 -5.25
C LEU A 58 -6.34 14.73 -5.98
N GLY A 59 -7.60 14.71 -5.55
CA GLY A 59 -8.66 13.88 -6.12
C GLY A 59 -8.37 12.37 -6.11
N ASN A 60 -7.49 11.89 -5.22
CA ASN A 60 -7.05 10.48 -5.23
C ASN A 60 -7.73 9.66 -4.12
N PRO A 61 -8.68 8.76 -4.46
CA PRO A 61 -9.45 8.03 -3.45
C PRO A 61 -8.70 6.86 -2.79
N LYS A 62 -7.49 6.49 -3.24
CA LYS A 62 -6.76 5.32 -2.69
C LYS A 62 -5.44 5.73 -2.04
N ARG A 63 -5.40 5.62 -0.70
CA ARG A 63 -4.16 5.76 0.08
C ARG A 63 -3.17 4.64 -0.21
N LEU A 64 -1.88 4.98 -0.27
CA LEU A 64 -0.81 4.03 -0.52
C LEU A 64 -0.79 2.88 0.50
N SER A 65 -0.97 3.22 1.79
CA SER A 65 -1.04 2.24 2.88
C SER A 65 -2.15 1.20 2.70
N SER A 66 -3.28 1.59 2.10
CA SER A 66 -4.36 0.66 1.78
C SER A 66 -3.98 -0.29 0.66
N ILE A 67 -3.32 0.22 -0.40
CA ILE A 67 -2.88 -0.61 -1.54
C ILE A 67 -1.84 -1.63 -1.08
N VAL A 68 -0.85 -1.20 -0.29
CA VAL A 68 0.17 -2.09 0.27
C VAL A 68 -0.46 -3.14 1.19
N SER A 69 -1.42 -2.74 2.03
CA SER A 69 -2.11 -3.69 2.92
C SER A 69 -2.94 -4.72 2.14
N THR A 70 -3.70 -4.30 1.12
CA THR A 70 -4.46 -5.21 0.27
C THR A 70 -3.55 -6.16 -0.48
N ARG A 71 -2.42 -5.67 -1.01
CA ARG A 71 -1.46 -6.49 -1.76
C ARG A 71 -0.76 -7.52 -0.88
N MET A 72 -0.32 -7.12 0.30
CA MET A 72 0.23 -8.00 1.32
C MET A 72 -0.78 -9.11 1.69
N LEU A 73 -2.05 -8.75 1.91
CA LEU A 73 -3.12 -9.73 2.19
C LEU A 73 -3.37 -10.68 1.02
N THR A 74 -3.38 -10.19 -0.23
CA THR A 74 -3.52 -11.04 -1.41
C THR A 74 -2.33 -11.98 -1.59
N PHE A 75 -1.10 -11.52 -1.30
CA PHE A 75 0.09 -12.37 -1.35
C PHE A 75 0.00 -13.51 -0.33
N PHE A 76 -0.36 -13.21 0.92
CA PHE A 76 -0.62 -14.24 1.93
C PHE A 76 -1.76 -15.19 1.52
N GLY A 77 -2.82 -14.66 0.90
CA GLY A 77 -3.92 -15.46 0.36
C GLY A 77 -3.48 -16.41 -0.76
N THR A 78 -2.66 -15.94 -1.71
CA THR A 78 -2.12 -16.75 -2.82
C THR A 78 -1.10 -17.78 -2.36
N VAL A 79 -0.33 -17.51 -1.30
CA VAL A 79 0.61 -18.49 -0.72
C VAL A 79 -0.11 -19.56 0.11
N ALA A 80 -1.15 -19.20 0.85
CA ALA A 80 -1.91 -20.12 1.70
C ALA A 80 -2.98 -20.95 0.94
N ALA A 81 -3.56 -20.40 -0.13
CA ALA A 81 -4.60 -21.06 -0.94
C ALA A 81 -4.17 -22.40 -1.60
N PRO A 82 -2.98 -22.56 -2.20
CA PRO A 82 -2.60 -23.82 -2.85
C PRO A 82 -2.37 -24.97 -1.85
N LEU A 83 -2.00 -24.66 -0.60
CA LEU A 83 -1.87 -25.67 0.46
C LEU A 83 -3.23 -26.28 0.86
N TYR A 84 -4.28 -25.46 0.95
CA TYR A 84 -5.63 -25.94 1.22
C TYR A 84 -6.27 -26.64 0.00
N ALA A 85 -6.05 -26.14 -1.21
CA ALA A 85 -6.56 -26.78 -2.43
C ALA A 85 -5.93 -28.16 -2.68
N GLY A 86 -4.64 -28.32 -2.37
CA GLY A 86 -3.94 -29.62 -2.43
C GLY A 86 -4.39 -30.61 -1.35
N TRP A 87 -4.80 -30.12 -0.16
CA TRP A 87 -5.35 -30.94 0.92
C TRP A 87 -6.77 -31.40 0.62
N ILE A 88 -7.64 -30.51 0.11
CA ILE A 88 -9.01 -30.88 -0.33
C ILE A 88 -8.96 -31.90 -1.47
N ARG A 89 -8.11 -31.69 -2.49
CA ARG A 89 -7.97 -32.69 -3.58
C ARG A 89 -7.44 -34.05 -3.08
N ARG A 90 -6.62 -34.08 -2.02
CA ARG A 90 -6.13 -35.34 -1.41
C ARG A 90 -7.18 -36.04 -0.54
N ASN A 91 -8.00 -35.28 0.20
CA ASN A 91 -9.01 -35.82 1.11
C ASN A 91 -10.39 -36.03 0.48
N SER A 92 -10.65 -35.47 -0.71
CA SER A 92 -11.86 -35.76 -1.50
C SER A 92 -11.75 -37.02 -2.36
N CYS A 93 -10.57 -37.67 -2.41
CA CYS A 93 -10.38 -38.94 -3.11
C CYS A 93 -10.65 -40.18 -2.22
N TRP A 94 -11.14 -39.94 -0.99
CA TRP A 94 -11.45 -40.96 0.01
C TRP A 94 -12.91 -40.92 0.50
N ILE A 95 -13.80 -40.23 -0.24
CA ILE A 95 -15.26 -40.33 -0.11
C ILE A 95 -15.83 -40.83 -1.44
#